data_AF-A0A6I9WXW8-F1
#
_entry.id   AF-A0A6I9WXW8-F1
#
_cell.length_a   1.000
_cell.length_b   1.000
_cell.length_c   1.000
_cell.angle_alpha   90.00
_cell.angle_beta   90.00
_cell.angle_gamma   90.00
#
_symmetry.space_group_name_H-M   'P 1'
#
loop_
_entity.id
_entity.type
_entity.pdbx_description
1 polymer ?
#
loop_
_entity_poly.entity_id
_entity_poly.type
_entity_poly.pdbx_seq_one_letter_code
_entity_poly.pdbx_strand_id
1 'polypeptide(L)'
;MADADPSSFAASDACRTHHLYLRCRVDFESRSLRGTAALTVRSERDNLSSLVLDTKDLTIQKVVVNNQVAQFVLGPQHSFKGAPLEITLPFPLRKGQDVVVEVSFETSPRSSALQWFTPEQTSGKRHPFLFSQCQATHCRALLPCQDTPSVKLTYYAEVSTRLLSSVRVLWRAKDLINNLGSTNEVTNLIPNLKELNPDVAYSSVPYEKGFALLLHLEQLLGGPDVFIGFLRAYIQQFAYKSIVTEDWKNFLYSYFKDKVNVLNKVDWNAWMHTPGMPPVKPEYDTTLSNTCVALSQRWIKAGDRSLSNVNTDTDIKNRNSHFIIEVMTKNPLPVSHVSRMQEIYDFNATNNSEIRFRWLRLCIQAKWEAAIPLALKMATEQGRMKFTRPLFKDLYKFEKSRDQAISAFQLHKISMHPVTAMLVSKDLGLEGQTA
;
A
#
# COMPACT_ATOMS: atom_id res chain seq x y z
N MET A 1 3.95 25.73 8.39
CA MET A 1 5.08 24.79 8.54
C MET A 1 4.51 23.40 8.38
N ALA A 2 5.16 22.52 7.62
CA ALA A 2 4.73 21.11 7.60
C ALA A 2 4.92 20.54 9.01
N ASP A 3 3.87 19.95 9.58
CA ASP A 3 3.96 19.25 10.87
C ASP A 3 5.02 18.15 10.80
N ALA A 4 5.66 17.87 11.94
CA ALA A 4 6.62 16.77 12.05
C ALA A 4 5.97 15.45 11.63
N ASP A 5 6.65 14.67 10.78
CA ASP A 5 6.16 13.39 10.30
C ASP A 5 6.04 12.39 11.47
N PRO A 6 4.82 12.00 11.89
CA PRO A 6 4.64 11.14 13.05
C PRO A 6 5.17 9.71 12.85
N SER A 7 5.54 9.34 11.61
CA SER A 7 6.02 8.02 11.25
C SER A 7 7.55 7.91 11.24
N SER A 8 8.28 9.00 11.42
CA SER A 8 9.75 9.04 11.41
C SER A 8 10.29 9.58 12.73
N PHE A 9 11.45 9.09 13.15
CA PHE A 9 12.24 9.67 14.25
C PHE A 9 13.14 10.81 13.78
N ALA A 10 13.40 10.90 12.47
CA ALA A 10 14.33 11.86 11.92
C ALA A 10 13.73 13.29 11.90
N ALA A 11 14.51 14.24 12.41
CA ALA A 11 14.16 15.65 12.44
C ALA A 11 14.62 16.36 11.15
N SER A 12 13.72 16.46 10.16
CA SER A 12 14.01 17.07 8.84
C SER A 12 14.13 18.61 8.85
N ASP A 13 13.78 19.23 9.98
CA ASP A 13 13.98 20.65 10.31
C ASP A 13 15.37 20.94 10.89
N ALA A 14 16.04 19.92 11.46
CA ALA A 14 17.40 20.03 11.97
C ALA A 14 18.45 19.82 10.88
N CYS A 15 18.23 18.85 9.99
CA CYS A 15 19.13 18.53 8.89
C CYS A 15 18.41 17.79 7.77
N ARG A 16 18.98 17.81 6.56
CA ARG A 16 18.40 17.17 5.37
C ARG A 16 19.43 16.39 4.57
N THR A 17 19.06 15.18 4.21
CA THR A 17 19.86 14.34 3.29
C THR A 17 19.60 14.78 1.85
N HIS A 18 20.68 15.04 1.10
CA HIS A 18 20.62 15.45 -0.30
C HIS A 18 21.10 14.38 -1.28
N HIS A 19 22.02 13.53 -0.83
CA HIS A 19 22.56 12.46 -1.65
C HIS A 19 22.78 11.18 -0.83
N LEU A 20 22.52 10.03 -1.43
CA LEU A 20 22.89 8.72 -0.92
C LEU A 20 23.87 8.06 -1.89
N TYR A 21 25.02 7.65 -1.39
CA TYR A 21 25.84 6.66 -2.06
C TYR A 21 25.73 5.31 -1.33
N LEU A 22 25.08 4.34 -1.99
CA LEU A 22 24.87 3.00 -1.46
C LEU A 22 25.88 2.03 -2.09
N ARG A 23 26.73 1.41 -1.29
CA ARG A 23 27.54 0.27 -1.74
C ARG A 23 27.16 -0.95 -0.92
N CYS A 24 26.60 -1.97 -1.56
CA CYS A 24 26.18 -3.17 -0.84
C CYS A 24 26.42 -4.45 -1.62
N ARG A 25 26.49 -5.55 -0.89
CA ARG A 25 26.53 -6.91 -1.40
C ARG A 25 25.27 -7.64 -0.98
N VAL A 26 24.66 -8.32 -1.95
CA VAL A 26 23.51 -9.21 -1.71
C VAL A 26 24.04 -10.61 -1.40
N ASP A 27 23.65 -11.16 -0.24
CA ASP A 27 23.96 -12.52 0.16
C ASP A 27 22.68 -13.36 0.33
N PHE A 28 22.48 -14.30 -0.59
CA PHE A 28 21.32 -15.19 -0.59
C PHE A 28 21.42 -16.33 0.43
N GLU A 29 22.63 -16.67 0.89
CA GLU A 29 22.83 -17.72 1.89
C GLU A 29 22.40 -17.21 3.26
N SER A 30 22.90 -16.03 3.66
CA SER A 30 22.51 -15.38 4.92
C SER A 30 21.20 -14.60 4.83
N ARG A 31 20.66 -14.37 3.63
CA ARG A 31 19.50 -13.48 3.37
C ARG A 31 19.71 -12.09 3.94
N SER A 32 20.88 -11.51 3.69
CA SER A 32 21.24 -10.17 4.13
C SER A 32 21.82 -9.32 3.01
N LEU A 33 21.61 -8.00 3.10
CA LEU A 33 22.41 -7.01 2.41
C LEU A 33 23.41 -6.45 3.41
N ARG A 34 24.69 -6.46 3.03
CA ARG A 34 25.78 -5.90 3.84
C ARG A 34 26.49 -4.82 3.05
N GLY A 35 26.77 -3.68 3.66
CA GLY A 35 27.38 -2.58 2.93
C GLY A 35 27.49 -1.29 3.72
N THR A 36 27.66 -0.20 2.97
CA THR A 36 27.73 1.16 3.49
C THR A 36 26.66 2.04 2.83
N ALA A 37 26.04 2.90 3.64
CA ALA A 37 25.21 4.01 3.19
C ALA A 37 25.91 5.32 3.55
N ALA A 38 26.46 6.02 2.55
CA ALA A 38 27.06 7.32 2.71
C ALA A 38 26.04 8.42 2.38
N LEU A 39 25.55 9.10 3.42
CA LEU A 39 24.56 10.14 3.34
C LEU A 39 25.25 11.51 3.32
N THR A 40 25.04 12.30 2.27
CA THR A 40 25.40 13.71 2.28
C THR A 40 24.28 14.49 2.94
N VAL A 41 24.55 15.01 4.14
CA VAL A 41 23.59 15.68 5.01
C VAL A 41 23.96 17.15 5.14
N ARG A 42 22.98 18.04 4.94
CA ARG A 42 23.09 19.48 5.17
C ARG A 42 22.47 19.85 6.50
N SER A 43 23.15 20.68 7.29
CA SER A 43 22.55 21.25 8.49
C SER A 43 21.58 22.38 8.15
N GLU A 44 20.40 22.38 8.78
CA GLU A 44 19.39 23.45 8.64
C GLU A 44 19.43 24.46 9.80
N ARG A 45 20.27 24.19 10.81
CA ARG A 45 20.49 25.02 11.99
C ARG A 45 21.97 25.19 12.32
N ASP A 46 22.29 26.19 13.13
CA ASP A 46 23.63 26.37 13.68
C ASP A 46 23.88 25.43 14.86
N ASN A 47 25.15 25.10 15.07
CA ASN A 47 25.63 24.26 16.17
C ASN A 47 24.97 22.86 16.22
N LEU A 48 24.71 22.25 15.06
CA LEU A 48 24.22 20.88 15.00
C LEU A 48 25.33 19.92 15.43
N SER A 49 25.16 19.26 16.57
CA SER A 49 26.14 18.34 17.17
C SER A 49 25.73 16.86 17.11
N SER A 50 24.47 16.57 16.79
CA SER A 50 23.97 15.22 16.57
C SER A 50 22.85 15.20 15.55
N LEU A 51 22.60 14.03 14.97
CA LEU A 51 21.47 13.77 14.08
C LEU A 51 20.88 12.38 14.34
N VAL A 52 19.63 12.19 13.93
CA VAL A 52 18.89 10.94 14.10
C VAL A 52 18.46 10.40 12.74
N LEU A 53 18.70 9.11 12.52
CA LEU A 53 18.22 8.35 11.36
C LEU A 53 17.22 7.28 11.81
N ASP A 54 16.28 6.94 10.95
CA ASP A 54 15.39 5.80 11.14
C ASP A 54 16.13 4.49 10.82
N THR A 55 15.98 3.49 11.68
CA THR A 55 16.45 2.12 11.41
C THR A 55 15.39 1.11 11.86
N LYS A 56 15.36 -0.07 11.25
CA LYS A 56 14.52 -1.19 11.71
C LYS A 56 15.18 -2.52 11.35
N ASP A 57 15.40 -3.37 12.35
CA ASP A 57 16.06 -4.68 12.16
C ASP A 57 17.39 -4.60 11.39
N LEU A 58 18.17 -3.54 11.65
CA LEU A 58 19.51 -3.33 11.09
C LEU A 58 20.58 -3.56 12.16
N THR A 59 21.64 -4.27 11.79
CA THR A 59 22.87 -4.34 12.57
C THR A 59 23.79 -3.21 12.13
N ILE A 60 24.05 -2.25 13.01
CA ILE A 60 24.97 -1.13 12.74
C ILE A 60 26.37 -1.51 13.24
N GLN A 61 27.36 -1.52 12.34
CA GLN A 61 28.72 -1.94 12.67
C GLN A 61 29.63 -0.76 12.98
N LYS A 62 29.50 0.34 12.23
CA LYS A 62 30.37 1.51 12.34
C LYS A 62 29.69 2.74 11.73
N VAL A 63 29.97 3.91 12.29
CA VAL A 63 29.64 5.21 11.68
C VAL A 63 30.93 6.03 11.50
N VAL A 64 31.08 6.62 10.32
CA VAL A 64 32.20 7.49 9.94
C VAL A 64 31.64 8.80 9.42
N VAL A 65 32.13 9.93 9.93
CA VAL A 65 31.74 11.27 9.53
C VAL A 65 32.98 11.99 9.00
N ASN A 66 33.00 12.33 7.71
CA ASN A 66 34.19 12.91 7.03
C ASN A 66 35.51 12.20 7.41
N ASN A 67 35.55 10.87 7.29
CA ASN A 67 36.68 10.00 7.64
C ASN A 67 37.06 9.92 9.14
N GLN A 68 36.27 10.52 10.04
CA GLN A 68 36.45 10.38 11.48
C GLN A 68 35.42 9.41 12.06
N VAL A 69 35.83 8.54 12.99
CA VAL A 69 34.88 7.65 13.68
C VAL A 69 33.93 8.49 14.51
N ALA A 70 32.63 8.28 14.34
CA ALA A 70 31.59 8.94 15.11
C ALA A 70 30.98 7.98 16.14
N GLN A 71 30.62 8.51 17.30
CA GLN A 71 29.85 7.77 18.30
C GLN A 71 28.40 7.68 17.83
N PHE A 72 27.76 6.54 18.10
CA PHE A 72 26.36 6.34 17.80
C PHE A 72 25.68 5.49 18.86
N VAL A 73 24.37 5.68 19.01
CA VAL A 73 23.52 4.91 19.92
C VAL A 73 22.25 4.52 19.18
N LEU A 74 21.89 3.23 19.26
CA LEU A 74 20.55 2.77 18.89
C LEU A 74 19.63 2.97 20.09
N GLY A 75 18.61 3.79 19.91
CA GLY A 75 17.60 4.03 20.92
C GLY A 75 16.64 2.84 21.11
N PRO A 76 15.63 2.99 21.99
CA PRO A 76 14.67 1.93 22.26
C PRO A 76 13.89 1.54 21.01
N GLN A 77 13.62 0.24 20.85
CA GLN A 77 12.78 -0.27 19.79
C GLN A 77 11.33 0.21 19.98
N HIS A 78 10.75 0.77 18.93
CA HIS A 78 9.34 1.06 18.79
C HIS A 78 8.71 0.05 17.83
N SER A 79 7.48 -0.36 18.15
CA SER A 79 6.72 -1.42 17.46
C SER A 79 6.90 -1.45 15.93
N PHE A 80 6.35 -0.47 15.20
CA PHE A 80 6.40 -0.44 13.74
C PHE A 80 7.48 0.49 13.20
N LYS A 81 7.85 1.55 13.96
CA LYS A 81 8.83 2.57 13.53
C LYS A 81 10.27 2.06 13.55
N GLY A 82 10.57 1.01 14.30
CA GLY A 82 11.93 0.50 14.51
C GLY A 82 12.65 1.25 15.63
N ALA A 83 13.96 1.48 15.51
CA ALA A 83 14.75 2.21 16.47
C ALA A 83 15.39 3.47 15.85
N PRO A 84 15.45 4.59 16.59
CA PRO A 84 16.24 5.75 16.18
C PRO A 84 17.73 5.44 16.32
N LEU A 85 18.51 5.76 15.28
CA LEU A 85 19.97 5.76 15.31
C LEU A 85 20.44 7.20 15.54
N GLU A 86 20.84 7.51 16.77
CA GLU A 86 21.44 8.80 17.11
C GLU A 86 22.94 8.76 16.83
N ILE A 87 23.44 9.75 16.09
CA ILE A 87 24.84 9.89 15.70
C ILE A 87 25.37 11.20 16.26
N THR A 88 26.40 11.12 17.09
CA THR A 88 27.13 12.29 17.60
C THR A 88 28.18 12.72 16.58
N LEU A 89 28.04 13.94 16.08
CA LEU A 89 28.98 14.50 15.12
C LEU A 89 30.30 14.85 15.84
N PRO A 90 31.47 14.54 15.24
CA PRO A 90 32.77 14.83 15.85
C PRO A 90 33.08 16.33 15.93
N PHE A 91 32.34 17.15 15.19
CA PHE A 91 32.40 18.61 15.21
C PHE A 91 31.01 19.19 14.92
N PRO A 92 30.67 20.36 15.50
CA PRO A 92 29.39 21.00 15.25
C PRO A 92 29.33 21.56 13.82
N LEU A 93 28.14 21.48 13.20
CA LEU A 93 27.89 22.05 11.88
C LEU A 93 27.19 23.40 11.98
N ARG A 94 27.54 24.30 11.06
CA ARG A 94 26.82 25.57 10.84
C ARG A 94 25.67 25.36 9.87
N LYS A 95 24.67 26.24 9.90
CA LYS A 95 23.57 26.20 8.94
C LYS A 95 24.09 26.29 7.50
N GLY A 96 23.60 25.41 6.63
CA GLY A 96 24.01 25.29 5.23
C GLY A 96 25.28 24.47 4.99
N GLN A 97 25.97 24.01 6.04
CA GLN A 97 27.15 23.16 5.91
C GLN A 97 26.77 21.71 5.62
N ASP A 98 27.49 21.11 4.66
CA ASP A 98 27.35 19.70 4.30
C ASP A 98 28.36 18.82 5.03
N VAL A 99 27.95 17.59 5.34
CA VAL A 99 28.80 16.54 5.90
C VAL A 99 28.46 15.19 5.25
N VAL A 100 29.42 14.28 5.14
CA VAL A 100 29.16 12.90 4.72
C VAL A 100 29.15 11.99 5.93
N VAL A 101 28.01 11.35 6.17
CA VAL A 101 27.79 10.35 7.23
C VAL A 101 27.72 8.98 6.58
N GLU A 102 28.77 8.19 6.72
CA GLU A 102 28.83 6.82 6.22
C GLU A 102 28.51 5.83 7.34
N VAL A 103 27.46 5.03 7.14
CA VAL A 103 27.04 3.99 8.08
C VAL A 103 27.31 2.62 7.46
N SER A 104 28.11 1.79 8.13
CA SER A 104 28.28 0.37 7.80
C SER A 104 27.18 -0.43 8.48
N PHE A 105 26.41 -1.20 7.70
CA PHE A 105 25.25 -1.90 8.19
C PHE A 105 25.06 -3.29 7.56
N GLU A 106 24.20 -4.09 8.20
CA GLU A 106 23.66 -5.32 7.65
C GLU A 106 22.17 -5.45 7.95
N THR A 107 21.39 -5.88 6.96
CA THR A 107 19.94 -6.11 7.13
C THR A 107 19.64 -7.45 7.79
N SER A 108 18.57 -7.52 8.60
CA SER A 108 18.03 -8.80 9.06
C SER A 108 17.38 -9.63 7.93
N PRO A 109 17.44 -10.97 7.99
CA PRO A 109 16.62 -11.85 7.15
C PRO A 109 15.11 -11.63 7.30
N ARG A 110 14.69 -11.01 8.42
CA ARG A 110 13.29 -10.64 8.71
C ARG A 110 12.96 -9.21 8.30
N SER A 111 13.83 -8.53 7.55
CA SER A 111 13.61 -7.15 7.10
C SER A 111 12.23 -7.02 6.46
N SER A 112 11.42 -6.11 7.00
CA SER A 112 10.10 -5.82 6.44
C SER A 112 10.12 -5.23 5.03
N ALA A 113 11.30 -4.75 4.58
CA ALA A 113 11.49 -4.19 3.25
C ALA A 113 11.79 -5.23 2.18
N LEU A 114 12.14 -6.47 2.55
CA LEU A 114 12.75 -7.43 1.65
C LEU A 114 11.96 -8.73 1.59
N GLN A 115 11.83 -9.30 0.39
CA GLN A 115 11.36 -10.66 0.21
C GLN A 115 12.40 -11.49 -0.54
N TRP A 116 12.82 -12.56 0.11
CA TRP A 116 13.77 -13.54 -0.40
C TRP A 116 13.02 -14.77 -0.91
N PHE A 117 13.30 -15.15 -2.15
CA PHE A 117 12.71 -16.32 -2.80
C PHE A 117 13.78 -17.40 -2.99
N THR A 118 13.45 -18.63 -2.63
CA THR A 118 14.22 -19.81 -3.04
C THR A 118 14.04 -20.06 -4.54
N PRO A 119 14.93 -20.83 -5.18
CA PRO A 119 14.76 -21.22 -6.59
C PRO A 119 13.37 -21.77 -6.91
N GLU A 120 12.83 -22.62 -6.04
CA GLU A 120 11.53 -23.31 -6.20
C GLU A 120 10.35 -22.34 -6.23
N GLN A 121 10.49 -21.17 -5.61
CA GLN A 121 9.45 -20.14 -5.60
C GLN A 121 9.49 -19.25 -6.85
N THR A 122 10.58 -19.29 -7.62
CA THR A 122 10.69 -18.53 -8.87
C THR A 122 10.04 -19.26 -10.05
N SER A 123 9.72 -18.56 -11.14
CA SER A 123 9.22 -19.20 -12.36
C SER A 123 10.27 -20.12 -13.00
N GLY A 124 11.55 -19.74 -12.92
CA GLY A 124 12.65 -20.47 -13.56
C GLY A 124 13.13 -21.71 -12.79
N LYS A 125 12.76 -21.86 -11.52
CA LYS A 125 13.11 -23.01 -10.65
C LYS A 125 14.62 -23.26 -10.46
N ARG A 126 15.48 -22.34 -10.90
CA ARG A 126 16.95 -22.50 -10.94
C ARG A 126 17.72 -21.54 -10.05
N HIS A 127 17.24 -20.31 -9.92
CA HIS A 127 17.96 -19.24 -9.22
C HIS A 127 17.05 -18.60 -8.17
N PRO A 128 17.61 -18.16 -7.02
CA PRO A 128 16.86 -17.40 -6.05
C PRO A 128 16.53 -16.00 -6.58
N PHE A 129 15.63 -15.30 -5.91
CA PHE A 129 15.23 -13.94 -6.28
C PHE A 129 15.08 -13.06 -5.04
N LEU A 130 15.35 -11.76 -5.19
CA LEU A 130 15.19 -10.75 -4.15
C LEU A 130 14.46 -9.56 -4.75
N PHE A 131 13.49 -9.01 -4.03
CA PHE A 131 13.00 -7.67 -4.29
C PHE A 131 12.79 -6.90 -2.99
N SER A 132 12.77 -5.57 -3.11
CA SER A 132 12.46 -4.65 -2.03
C SER A 132 11.12 -3.94 -2.23
N GLN A 133 10.46 -3.58 -1.13
CA GLN A 133 9.27 -2.72 -1.09
C GLN A 133 9.41 -1.74 0.07
N CYS A 134 9.69 -0.47 -0.23
CA CYS A 134 9.98 0.54 0.80
C CYS A 134 8.75 1.34 1.27
N GLN A 135 7.75 1.54 0.42
CA GLN A 135 6.56 2.30 0.80
C GLN A 135 5.72 1.52 1.82
N ALA A 136 5.29 2.11 2.95
CA ALA A 136 5.43 3.53 3.30
C ALA A 136 6.74 3.89 4.03
N THR A 137 7.14 3.09 5.02
CA THR A 137 8.25 3.40 5.95
C THR A 137 9.14 2.18 6.20
N HIS A 138 9.45 1.44 5.14
CA HIS A 138 10.33 0.27 5.19
C HIS A 138 11.73 0.58 4.64
N CYS A 139 12.00 1.77 4.11
CA CYS A 139 13.36 2.12 3.66
C CYS A 139 14.36 2.00 4.83
N ARG A 140 13.92 2.35 6.04
CA ARG A 140 14.66 2.15 7.31
C ARG A 140 15.01 0.70 7.65
N ALA A 141 14.32 -0.27 7.05
CA ALA A 141 14.63 -1.70 7.20
C ALA A 141 15.56 -2.23 6.09
N LEU A 142 15.91 -1.37 5.13
CA LEU A 142 16.88 -1.64 4.07
C LEU A 142 18.21 -0.96 4.36
N LEU A 143 18.19 0.29 4.83
CA LEU A 143 19.37 1.07 5.19
C LEU A 143 19.00 2.17 6.20
N PRO A 144 19.95 2.72 6.97
CA PRO A 144 19.70 3.89 7.83
C PRO A 144 19.43 5.14 7.00
N CYS A 145 18.32 5.83 7.22
CA CYS A 145 17.98 7.06 6.48
C CYS A 145 16.98 7.95 7.24
N GLN A 146 16.73 9.16 6.73
CA GLN A 146 15.56 9.95 7.12
C GLN A 146 14.36 9.38 6.35
N ASP A 147 13.67 8.38 6.91
CA ASP A 147 12.63 7.61 6.22
C ASP A 147 11.27 8.33 6.30
N THR A 148 11.25 9.51 5.68
CA THR A 148 10.12 10.42 5.56
C THR A 148 10.05 10.97 4.14
N PRO A 149 8.86 11.06 3.51
CA PRO A 149 8.71 11.66 2.20
C PRO A 149 8.95 13.19 2.19
N SER A 150 9.11 13.81 3.36
CA SER A 150 9.47 15.24 3.46
C SER A 150 10.91 15.52 2.99
N VAL A 151 11.79 14.52 3.01
CA VAL A 151 13.17 14.61 2.53
C VAL A 151 13.28 13.93 1.17
N LYS A 152 13.82 14.66 0.18
CA LYS A 152 14.12 14.11 -1.16
C LYS A 152 15.62 14.17 -1.39
N LEU A 153 16.15 13.06 -1.90
CA LEU A 153 17.57 12.91 -2.16
C LEU A 153 17.81 12.30 -3.55
N THR A 154 18.96 12.64 -4.13
CA THR A 154 19.51 11.92 -5.27
C THR A 154 20.28 10.70 -4.77
N TYR A 155 20.53 9.71 -5.60
CA TYR A 155 21.35 8.57 -5.17
C TYR A 155 22.20 7.99 -6.29
N TYR A 156 23.30 7.36 -5.88
CA TYR A 156 24.13 6.47 -6.69
C TYR A 156 24.29 5.15 -5.95
N ALA A 157 24.35 4.02 -6.66
CA ALA A 157 24.40 2.71 -6.05
C ALA A 157 25.32 1.73 -6.77
N GLU A 158 26.13 1.00 -6.00
CA GLU A 158 26.94 -0.13 -6.43
C GLU A 158 26.46 -1.39 -5.70
N VAL A 159 25.86 -2.32 -6.45
CA VAL A 159 25.27 -3.54 -5.88
C VAL A 159 26.01 -4.76 -6.40
N SER A 160 26.79 -5.39 -5.52
CA SER A 160 27.48 -6.64 -5.81
C SER A 160 26.55 -7.84 -5.61
N THR A 161 26.43 -8.69 -6.63
CA THR A 161 25.65 -9.93 -6.59
C THR A 161 26.45 -11.06 -7.25
N ARG A 162 26.30 -12.31 -6.77
CA ARG A 162 26.93 -13.49 -7.37
C ARG A 162 26.27 -13.91 -8.70
N LEU A 163 25.07 -13.38 -9.02
CA LEU A 163 24.28 -13.73 -10.20
C LEU A 163 23.92 -12.47 -10.98
N LEU A 164 24.31 -12.41 -12.27
CA LEU A 164 23.85 -11.40 -13.22
C LEU A 164 22.31 -11.39 -13.23
N SER A 165 21.70 -10.41 -12.58
CA SER A 165 20.24 -10.31 -12.46
C SER A 165 19.80 -8.88 -12.72
N SER A 166 18.86 -8.75 -13.66
CA SER A 166 18.21 -7.49 -14.00
C SER A 166 17.32 -7.03 -12.85
N VAL A 167 17.68 -5.91 -12.21
CA VAL A 167 16.84 -5.24 -11.21
C VAL A 167 15.59 -4.68 -11.90
N ARG A 168 14.41 -5.04 -11.41
CA ARG A 168 13.12 -4.50 -11.88
C ARG A 168 12.34 -3.96 -10.69
N VAL A 169 11.93 -2.70 -10.77
CA VAL A 169 11.00 -2.08 -9.82
C VAL A 169 9.59 -2.25 -10.37
N LEU A 170 8.71 -2.89 -9.60
CA LEU A 170 7.31 -3.14 -9.98
C LEU A 170 6.39 -2.27 -9.11
N TRP A 171 5.57 -1.46 -9.77
CA TRP A 171 4.46 -0.71 -9.17
C TRP A 171 3.14 -1.43 -9.47
N ARG A 172 2.17 -1.52 -8.54
CA ARG A 172 0.74 -1.78 -8.88
C ARG A 172 -0.29 -1.63 -7.75
N ALA A 173 -1.54 -1.44 -8.22
CA ALA A 173 -2.67 -0.71 -7.63
C ALA A 173 -3.73 -1.53 -6.82
N LYS A 174 -4.82 -0.83 -6.46
CA LYS A 174 -5.69 -0.92 -5.26
C LYS A 174 -7.04 -1.67 -5.36
N ASP A 175 -7.64 -1.93 -4.17
CA ASP A 175 -9.04 -1.66 -3.68
C ASP A 175 -9.12 -2.07 -2.18
N LEU A 176 -9.79 -1.40 -1.23
CA LEU A 176 -11.21 -1.55 -0.82
C LEU A 176 -11.60 -0.51 0.29
N ILE A 177 -12.78 0.15 0.22
CA ILE A 177 -13.32 1.08 1.25
C ILE A 177 -14.31 0.39 2.21
N ASN A 178 -15.03 -0.63 1.76
CA ASN A 178 -16.26 -1.08 2.44
C ASN A 178 -16.04 -1.89 3.74
N ASN A 179 -14.81 -2.29 4.07
CA ASN A 179 -14.54 -3.18 5.20
C ASN A 179 -14.17 -2.46 6.52
N LEU A 180 -13.92 -1.15 6.48
CA LEU A 180 -13.36 -0.43 7.64
C LEU A 180 -14.42 0.14 8.60
N GLY A 181 -15.69 0.22 8.17
CA GLY A 181 -16.79 0.84 8.92
C GLY A 181 -16.90 2.34 8.69
N SER A 182 -18.13 2.89 8.74
CA SER A 182 -18.43 4.29 8.39
C SER A 182 -17.96 5.33 9.40
N THR A 183 -17.62 4.92 10.62
CA THR A 183 -17.16 5.79 11.72
C THR A 183 -15.65 5.72 11.96
N ASN A 184 -14.93 4.88 11.21
CA ASN A 184 -13.52 4.63 11.45
C ASN A 184 -12.66 5.78 10.92
N GLU A 185 -11.82 6.38 11.76
CA GLU A 185 -10.99 7.54 11.43
C GLU A 185 -10.02 7.29 10.27
N VAL A 186 -9.63 6.03 9.99
CA VAL A 186 -8.80 5.71 8.81
C VAL A 186 -9.57 5.86 7.48
N THR A 187 -10.86 6.18 7.53
CA THR A 187 -11.69 6.52 6.36
C THR A 187 -11.78 8.03 6.10
N ASN A 188 -11.12 8.84 6.92
CA ASN A 188 -10.85 10.25 6.59
C ASN A 188 -9.95 10.32 5.35
N LEU A 189 -10.13 11.35 4.52
CA LEU A 189 -9.22 11.57 3.39
C LEU A 189 -7.84 12.01 3.88
N ILE A 190 -7.80 12.79 4.96
CA ILE A 190 -6.60 13.14 5.72
C ILE A 190 -6.63 12.33 7.02
N PRO A 191 -6.00 11.14 7.06
CA PRO A 191 -5.97 10.33 8.28
C PRO A 191 -4.97 10.87 9.30
N ASN A 192 -5.22 10.62 10.58
CA ASN A 192 -4.23 10.80 11.63
C ASN A 192 -3.41 9.51 11.79
N LEU A 193 -2.10 9.59 11.56
CA LEU A 193 -1.19 8.44 11.64
C LEU A 193 -0.38 8.40 12.94
N LYS A 194 -0.67 9.27 13.92
CA LYS A 194 0.02 9.27 15.21
C LYS A 194 -0.18 7.93 15.92
N GLU A 195 0.93 7.24 16.19
CA GLU A 195 0.97 5.89 16.79
C GLU A 195 0.17 4.82 16.03
N LEU A 196 -0.06 5.03 14.72
CA LEU A 196 -0.73 4.07 13.85
C LEU A 196 0.22 3.60 12.74
N ASN A 197 0.40 2.29 12.63
CA ASN A 197 1.20 1.70 11.56
C ASN A 197 0.58 2.04 10.18
N PRO A 198 1.31 2.69 9.26
CA PRO A 198 0.81 3.03 7.92
C PRO A 198 0.26 1.83 7.12
N ASP A 199 0.80 0.63 7.30
CA ASP A 199 0.32 -0.59 6.62
C ASP A 199 -1.08 -1.01 7.10
N VAL A 200 -1.40 -0.70 8.36
CA VAL A 200 -2.72 -0.97 8.95
C VAL A 200 -3.74 0.06 8.47
N ALA A 201 -3.32 1.31 8.26
CA ALA A 201 -4.16 2.38 7.72
C ALA A 201 -4.40 2.24 6.21
N TYR A 202 -3.53 1.53 5.49
CA TYR A 202 -3.61 1.39 4.04
C TYR A 202 -4.93 0.78 3.57
N SER A 203 -5.62 1.50 2.68
CA SER A 203 -6.91 1.13 2.10
C SER A 203 -7.10 1.81 0.73
N SER A 204 -8.25 1.64 0.07
CA SER A 204 -8.57 2.43 -1.12
C SER A 204 -9.16 3.80 -0.83
N VAL A 205 -9.43 4.14 0.43
CA VAL A 205 -9.97 5.46 0.84
C VAL A 205 -9.22 6.62 0.20
N PRO A 206 -7.89 6.77 0.36
CA PRO A 206 -7.20 7.94 -0.20
C PRO A 206 -7.20 7.98 -1.73
N TYR A 207 -7.52 6.88 -2.42
CA TYR A 207 -7.57 6.88 -3.88
C TYR A 207 -8.98 7.20 -4.37
N GLU A 208 -10.00 6.48 -3.90
CA GLU A 208 -11.37 6.70 -4.36
C GLU A 208 -11.98 7.99 -3.80
N LYS A 209 -11.77 8.30 -2.51
CA LYS A 209 -12.27 9.55 -1.90
C LYS A 209 -11.50 10.76 -2.41
N GLY A 210 -10.19 10.61 -2.65
CA GLY A 210 -9.37 11.62 -3.30
C GLY A 210 -9.78 11.88 -4.74
N PHE A 211 -9.97 10.82 -5.53
CA PHE A 211 -10.50 10.91 -6.90
C PHE A 211 -11.89 11.55 -6.93
N ALA A 212 -12.81 11.13 -6.06
CA ALA A 212 -14.15 11.69 -5.98
C ALA A 212 -14.13 13.20 -5.66
N LEU A 213 -13.21 13.66 -4.80
CA LEU A 213 -13.02 15.10 -4.54
C LEU A 213 -12.56 15.82 -5.80
N LEU A 214 -11.54 15.30 -6.49
CA LEU A 214 -11.03 15.91 -7.70
C LEU A 214 -12.07 15.94 -8.82
N LEU A 215 -12.85 14.88 -8.99
CA LEU A 215 -13.95 14.83 -9.97
C LEU A 215 -15.08 15.80 -9.61
N HIS A 216 -15.43 15.91 -8.33
CA HIS A 216 -16.39 16.90 -7.86
C HIS A 216 -15.92 18.33 -8.16
N LEU A 217 -14.65 18.63 -7.92
CA LEU A 217 -14.06 19.93 -8.22
C LEU A 217 -14.00 20.19 -9.73
N GLU A 218 -13.65 19.20 -10.54
CA GLU A 218 -13.68 19.29 -12.01
C GLU A 218 -15.08 19.70 -12.50
N GLN A 219 -16.13 19.00 -12.04
CA GLN A 219 -17.52 19.29 -12.39
C GLN A 219 -17.95 20.71 -11.96
N LEU A 220 -17.55 21.14 -10.76
CA LEU A 220 -17.86 22.48 -10.24
C LEU A 220 -17.11 23.61 -10.96
N LEU A 221 -15.87 23.35 -11.41
CA LEU A 221 -14.96 24.37 -11.89
C LEU A 221 -14.92 24.50 -13.41
N GLY A 222 -15.77 23.78 -14.14
CA GLY A 222 -15.97 23.97 -15.58
C GLY A 222 -15.49 22.82 -16.47
N GLY A 223 -15.38 21.62 -15.91
CA GLY A 223 -15.13 20.39 -16.68
C GLY A 223 -13.65 20.03 -16.86
N PRO A 224 -13.39 18.92 -17.56
CA PRO A 224 -12.07 18.27 -17.62
C PRO A 224 -10.99 19.15 -18.22
N ASP A 225 -11.27 19.89 -19.30
CA ASP A 225 -10.27 20.72 -19.96
C ASP A 225 -9.74 21.84 -19.04
N VAL A 226 -10.64 22.46 -18.27
CA VAL A 226 -10.29 23.50 -17.29
C VAL A 226 -9.46 22.91 -16.16
N PHE A 227 -9.86 21.74 -15.66
CA PHE A 227 -9.21 21.09 -14.52
C PHE A 227 -7.86 20.46 -14.89
N ILE A 228 -7.69 19.96 -16.11
CA ILE A 228 -6.39 19.50 -16.64
C ILE A 228 -5.38 20.67 -16.70
N GLY A 229 -5.83 21.88 -17.01
CA GLY A 229 -5.01 23.09 -16.94
C GLY A 229 -4.46 23.32 -15.52
N PHE A 230 -5.34 23.25 -14.52
CA PHE A 230 -4.96 23.31 -13.11
C PHE A 230 -3.97 22.20 -12.73
N LEU A 231 -4.24 20.95 -13.12
CA LEU A 231 -3.37 19.82 -12.81
C LEU A 231 -1.95 20.01 -13.34
N ARG A 232 -1.81 20.52 -14.57
CA ARG A 232 -0.50 20.85 -15.16
C ARG A 232 0.23 21.92 -14.35
N ALA A 233 -0.47 23.02 -14.01
CA ALA A 233 0.11 24.10 -13.23
C ALA A 233 0.50 23.65 -11.81
N TYR A 234 -0.31 22.79 -11.19
CA TYR A 234 -0.04 22.19 -9.89
C TYR A 234 1.24 21.34 -9.92
N ILE A 235 1.38 20.45 -10.90
CA ILE A 235 2.58 19.62 -11.06
C ILE A 235 3.82 20.50 -11.25
N GLN A 236 3.72 21.55 -12.06
CA GLN A 236 4.83 22.47 -12.30
C GLN A 236 5.22 23.28 -11.06
N GLN A 237 4.25 23.77 -10.29
CA GLN A 237 4.46 24.56 -9.08
C GLN A 237 5.20 23.77 -7.98
N PHE A 238 4.87 22.49 -7.84
CA PHE A 238 5.33 21.62 -6.77
C PHE A 238 6.34 20.55 -7.22
N ALA A 239 6.81 20.62 -8.46
CA ALA A 239 7.89 19.77 -8.96
C ALA A 239 9.09 19.82 -7.99
N TYR A 240 9.62 18.65 -7.65
CA TYR A 240 10.74 18.47 -6.73
C TYR A 240 10.49 18.90 -5.26
N LYS A 241 9.25 19.25 -4.88
CA LYS A 241 8.87 19.60 -3.50
C LYS A 241 7.98 18.54 -2.85
N SER A 242 7.96 18.50 -1.53
CA SER A 242 6.97 17.75 -0.75
C SER A 242 6.01 18.77 -0.12
N ILE A 243 4.71 18.48 -0.17
CA ILE A 243 3.67 19.42 0.22
C ILE A 243 2.67 18.77 1.18
N VAL A 244 1.95 19.62 1.90
CA VAL A 244 0.77 19.22 2.68
C VAL A 244 -0.52 19.58 1.93
N THR A 245 -1.66 19.06 2.38
CA THR A 245 -2.97 19.35 1.75
C THR A 245 -3.29 20.84 1.74
N GLU A 246 -2.82 21.59 2.74
CA GLU A 246 -3.01 23.03 2.81
C GLU A 246 -2.28 23.78 1.68
N ASP A 247 -1.08 23.35 1.29
CA ASP A 247 -0.38 23.92 0.13
C ASP A 247 -1.16 23.67 -1.16
N TRP A 248 -1.70 22.45 -1.32
CA TRP A 248 -2.55 22.09 -2.46
C TRP A 248 -3.80 22.95 -2.51
N LYS A 249 -4.50 23.12 -1.38
CA LYS A 249 -5.72 23.91 -1.27
C LYS A 249 -5.46 25.39 -1.55
N ASN A 250 -4.40 25.96 -0.99
CA ASN A 250 -4.00 27.34 -1.25
C ASN A 250 -3.67 27.58 -2.73
N PHE A 251 -2.98 26.62 -3.37
CA PHE A 251 -2.72 26.70 -4.80
C PHE A 251 -3.98 26.58 -5.65
N LEU A 252 -4.92 25.70 -5.27
CA LEU A 252 -6.24 25.60 -5.90
C LEU A 252 -6.99 26.94 -5.86
N TYR A 253 -7.05 27.58 -4.69
CA TYR A 253 -7.69 28.89 -4.52
C TYR A 253 -6.99 29.99 -5.32
N SER A 254 -5.66 29.98 -5.38
CA SER A 254 -4.88 30.93 -6.16
C SER A 254 -5.11 30.77 -7.67
N TYR A 255 -5.08 29.52 -8.18
CA TYR A 255 -5.30 29.22 -9.58
C TYR A 255 -6.72 29.57 -10.03
N PHE A 256 -7.72 29.25 -9.21
CA PHE A 256 -9.13 29.55 -9.46
C PHE A 256 -9.62 30.80 -8.71
N LYS A 257 -8.79 31.85 -8.65
CA LYS A 257 -9.11 33.11 -7.94
C LYS A 257 -10.45 33.74 -8.37
N ASP A 258 -10.83 33.58 -9.63
CA ASP A 258 -12.10 34.11 -10.18
C ASP A 258 -13.32 33.22 -9.83
N LYS A 259 -13.08 32.05 -9.22
CA LYS A 259 -14.12 31.09 -8.80
C LYS A 259 -14.09 30.80 -7.29
N VAL A 260 -13.48 31.68 -6.48
CA VAL A 260 -13.42 31.53 -5.01
C VAL A 260 -14.81 31.41 -4.39
N ASN A 261 -15.82 32.12 -4.91
CA ASN A 261 -17.20 31.99 -4.46
C ASN A 261 -17.80 30.60 -4.66
N VAL A 262 -17.32 29.84 -5.66
CA VAL A 262 -17.71 28.44 -5.88
C VAL A 262 -16.95 27.54 -4.90
N LEU A 263 -15.64 27.73 -4.76
CA LEU A 263 -14.79 26.96 -3.85
C LEU A 263 -15.22 27.10 -2.37
N ASN A 264 -15.69 28.27 -1.96
CA ASN A 264 -16.18 28.52 -0.60
C ASN A 264 -17.47 27.76 -0.25
N LYS A 265 -18.19 27.22 -1.24
CA LYS A 265 -19.37 26.37 -1.01
C LYS A 265 -19.00 24.90 -0.80
N VAL A 266 -17.76 24.51 -1.06
CA VAL A 266 -17.28 23.14 -0.82
C VAL A 266 -17.13 22.92 0.68
N ASP A 267 -17.77 21.88 1.21
CA ASP A 267 -17.59 21.46 2.60
C ASP A 267 -16.23 20.75 2.77
N TRP A 268 -15.17 21.56 2.87
CA TRP A 268 -13.80 21.08 2.99
C TRP A 268 -13.60 20.18 4.22
N ASN A 269 -14.28 20.49 5.33
CA ASN A 269 -14.15 19.71 6.55
C ASN A 269 -14.75 18.31 6.36
N ALA A 270 -15.95 18.22 5.78
CA ALA A 270 -16.57 16.93 5.49
C ALA A 270 -15.76 16.09 4.50
N TRP A 271 -15.18 16.71 3.46
CA TRP A 271 -14.33 16.02 2.50
C TRP A 271 -13.02 15.49 3.12
N MET A 272 -12.37 16.30 3.96
CA MET A 272 -11.02 16.02 4.47
C MET A 272 -11.01 15.20 5.75
N HIS A 273 -11.90 15.51 6.70
CA HIS A 273 -11.79 15.09 8.11
C HIS A 273 -12.99 14.31 8.64
N THR A 274 -14.05 14.12 7.84
CA THR A 274 -15.20 13.31 8.24
C THR A 274 -15.07 11.87 7.71
N PRO A 275 -15.30 10.85 8.56
CA PRO A 275 -15.19 9.45 8.15
C PRO A 275 -16.36 9.03 7.26
N GLY A 276 -16.20 7.89 6.59
CA GLY A 276 -17.20 7.32 5.70
C GLY A 276 -17.19 7.91 4.30
N MET A 277 -18.36 7.81 3.64
CA MET A 277 -18.53 8.22 2.24
C MET A 277 -18.35 9.74 2.05
N PRO A 278 -17.92 10.19 0.87
CA PRO A 278 -17.92 11.62 0.53
C PRO A 278 -19.27 12.31 0.81
N PRO A 279 -19.26 13.60 1.18
CA PRO A 279 -20.50 14.36 1.43
C PRO A 279 -21.33 14.57 0.15
N VAL A 280 -20.67 14.54 -1.01
CA VAL A 280 -21.29 14.67 -2.33
C VAL A 280 -20.83 13.49 -3.19
N LYS A 281 -21.78 12.82 -3.83
CA LYS A 281 -21.48 11.82 -4.86
C LYS A 281 -21.37 12.55 -6.21
N PRO A 282 -20.20 12.51 -6.88
CA PRO A 282 -20.07 13.08 -8.23
C PRO A 282 -21.04 12.43 -9.21
N GLU A 283 -21.33 13.14 -10.29
CA GLU A 283 -22.08 12.55 -11.41
C GLU A 283 -21.16 11.64 -12.23
N TYR A 284 -21.65 10.48 -12.61
CA TYR A 284 -20.91 9.50 -13.41
C TYR A 284 -21.72 9.12 -14.63
N ASP A 285 -21.07 8.97 -15.77
CA ASP A 285 -21.67 8.29 -16.91
C ASP A 285 -21.83 6.80 -16.59
N THR A 286 -23.08 6.32 -16.52
CA THR A 286 -23.42 4.94 -16.20
C THR A 286 -23.71 4.09 -17.44
N THR A 287 -23.51 4.62 -18.65
CA THR A 287 -23.87 3.95 -19.91
C THR A 287 -23.28 2.54 -19.98
N LEU A 288 -22.02 2.37 -19.59
CA LEU A 288 -21.32 1.08 -19.60
C LEU A 288 -21.69 0.17 -18.41
N SER A 289 -22.17 0.72 -17.29
CA SER A 289 -22.52 -0.08 -16.10
C SER A 289 -23.97 -0.55 -16.10
N ASN A 290 -24.87 0.15 -16.81
CA ASN A 290 -26.32 -0.15 -16.84
C ASN A 290 -26.62 -1.61 -17.21
N THR A 291 -25.88 -2.20 -18.16
CA THR A 291 -26.04 -3.60 -18.58
C THR A 291 -25.66 -4.58 -17.46
N CYS A 292 -24.55 -4.31 -16.76
CA CYS A 292 -24.07 -5.10 -15.63
C CYS A 292 -25.03 -5.02 -14.44
N VAL A 293 -25.57 -3.83 -14.15
CA VAL A 293 -26.57 -3.60 -13.10
C VAL A 293 -27.86 -4.36 -13.42
N ALA A 294 -28.36 -4.26 -14.65
CA ALA A 294 -29.56 -4.97 -15.08
C ALA A 294 -29.43 -6.49 -14.94
N LEU A 295 -28.28 -7.05 -15.36
CA LEU A 295 -28.01 -8.48 -15.21
C LEU A 295 -27.89 -8.90 -13.74
N SER A 296 -27.20 -8.12 -12.91
CA SER A 296 -27.12 -8.35 -11.47
C SER A 296 -28.51 -8.39 -10.82
N GLN A 297 -29.37 -7.41 -11.15
CA GLN A 297 -30.74 -7.36 -10.63
C GLN A 297 -31.59 -8.57 -11.06
N ARG A 298 -31.41 -9.08 -12.28
CA ARG A 298 -32.08 -10.31 -12.72
C ARG A 298 -31.68 -11.51 -11.87
N TRP A 299 -30.39 -11.67 -11.58
CA TRP A 299 -29.90 -12.75 -10.72
C TRP A 299 -30.34 -12.60 -9.27
N ILE A 300 -30.37 -11.39 -8.71
CA ILE A 300 -30.81 -11.13 -7.33
C ILE A 300 -32.32 -11.39 -7.16
N LYS A 301 -33.13 -11.05 -8.18
CA LYS A 301 -34.59 -11.21 -8.14
C LYS A 301 -35.06 -12.61 -8.54
N ALA A 302 -34.18 -13.43 -9.14
CA ALA A 302 -34.54 -14.77 -9.54
C ALA A 302 -34.89 -15.62 -8.31
N GLY A 303 -36.02 -16.34 -8.37
CA GLY A 303 -36.26 -17.48 -7.49
C GLY A 303 -35.69 -18.76 -8.12
N ASP A 304 -35.56 -19.83 -7.33
CA ASP A 304 -34.97 -21.10 -7.80
C ASP A 304 -35.62 -21.64 -9.09
N ARG A 305 -36.93 -21.48 -9.25
CA ARG A 305 -37.68 -21.93 -10.45
C ARG A 305 -37.40 -21.10 -11.71
N SER A 306 -36.83 -19.91 -11.58
CA SER A 306 -36.56 -18.97 -12.68
C SER A 306 -35.10 -18.97 -13.14
N LEU A 307 -34.24 -19.73 -12.47
CA LEU A 307 -32.80 -19.84 -12.76
C LEU A 307 -32.48 -20.42 -14.15
N SER A 308 -33.40 -21.19 -14.73
CA SER A 308 -33.29 -21.68 -16.11
C SER A 308 -33.43 -20.58 -17.16
N ASN A 309 -34.10 -19.46 -16.83
CA ASN A 309 -34.45 -18.39 -17.76
C ASN A 309 -33.47 -17.20 -17.73
N VAL A 310 -32.40 -17.26 -16.93
CA VAL A 310 -31.40 -16.19 -16.78
C VAL A 310 -30.25 -16.32 -17.80
N ASN A 311 -30.47 -17.03 -18.91
CA ASN A 311 -29.45 -17.32 -19.92
C ASN A 311 -29.83 -16.75 -21.30
N THR A 312 -29.25 -15.60 -21.66
CA THR A 312 -29.26 -15.10 -23.03
C THR A 312 -27.83 -14.95 -23.55
N ASP A 313 -27.60 -15.10 -24.86
CA ASP A 313 -26.27 -14.92 -25.46
C ASP A 313 -25.65 -13.54 -25.17
N THR A 314 -26.50 -12.53 -24.96
CA THR A 314 -26.11 -11.18 -24.51
C THR A 314 -25.57 -11.15 -23.08
N ASP A 315 -26.07 -11.99 -22.18
CA ASP A 315 -25.61 -12.06 -20.79
C ASP A 315 -24.21 -12.69 -20.71
N ILE A 316 -23.92 -13.69 -21.55
CA ILE A 316 -22.61 -14.34 -21.65
C ILE A 316 -21.53 -13.36 -22.12
N LYS A 317 -21.86 -12.47 -23.07
CA LYS A 317 -20.94 -11.41 -23.54
C LYS A 317 -20.65 -10.35 -22.48
N ASN A 318 -21.58 -10.12 -21.54
CA ASN A 318 -21.45 -9.14 -20.46
C ASN A 318 -20.82 -9.73 -19.17
N ARG A 319 -20.23 -10.93 -19.25
CA ARG A 319 -19.52 -11.63 -18.17
C ARG A 319 -18.18 -10.96 -17.81
N ASN A 320 -18.23 -9.78 -17.22
CA ASN A 320 -17.04 -9.03 -16.79
C ASN A 320 -16.99 -8.81 -15.27
N SER A 321 -15.91 -8.21 -14.77
CA SER A 321 -15.73 -7.97 -13.33
C SER A 321 -16.78 -7.02 -12.73
N HIS A 322 -17.32 -6.07 -13.50
CA HIS A 322 -18.34 -5.13 -13.02
C HIS A 322 -19.65 -5.83 -12.70
N PHE A 323 -20.08 -6.77 -13.53
CA PHE A 323 -21.25 -7.61 -13.22
C PHE A 323 -21.10 -8.31 -11.86
N ILE A 324 -19.96 -8.95 -11.61
CA ILE A 324 -19.73 -9.67 -10.34
C ILE A 324 -19.67 -8.68 -9.15
N ILE A 325 -19.08 -7.50 -9.32
CA ILE A 325 -19.11 -6.44 -8.29
C ILE A 325 -20.54 -6.13 -7.89
N GLU A 326 -21.40 -5.85 -8.87
CA GLU A 326 -22.80 -5.48 -8.62
C GLU A 326 -23.54 -6.57 -7.84
N VAL A 327 -23.32 -7.85 -8.18
CA VAL A 327 -23.93 -8.99 -7.46
C VAL A 327 -23.42 -9.08 -6.02
N MET A 328 -22.11 -8.90 -5.81
CA MET A 328 -21.47 -8.96 -4.49
C MET A 328 -21.86 -7.80 -3.55
N THR A 329 -22.41 -6.69 -4.07
CA THR A 329 -22.83 -5.56 -3.23
C THR A 329 -24.12 -5.80 -2.45
N LYS A 330 -24.80 -6.94 -2.70
CA LYS A 330 -26.08 -7.31 -2.08
C LYS A 330 -25.92 -8.56 -1.22
N ASN A 331 -26.95 -8.88 -0.44
CA ASN A 331 -26.98 -10.03 0.47
C ASN A 331 -26.45 -11.31 -0.20
N PRO A 332 -25.84 -12.25 0.55
CA PRO A 332 -25.29 -13.47 -0.02
C PRO A 332 -26.35 -14.20 -0.85
N LEU A 333 -26.04 -14.50 -2.11
CA LEU A 333 -26.92 -15.29 -2.96
C LEU A 333 -27.02 -16.73 -2.44
N PRO A 334 -28.13 -17.43 -2.71
CA PRO A 334 -28.25 -18.86 -2.41
C PRO A 334 -27.21 -19.71 -3.17
N VAL A 335 -26.83 -20.86 -2.61
CA VAL A 335 -25.92 -21.83 -3.27
C VAL A 335 -26.45 -22.25 -4.65
N SER A 336 -27.77 -22.39 -4.80
CA SER A 336 -28.42 -22.72 -6.09
C SER A 336 -28.08 -21.72 -7.19
N HIS A 337 -27.97 -20.43 -6.84
CA HIS A 337 -27.69 -19.36 -7.80
C HIS A 337 -26.24 -19.40 -8.25
N VAL A 338 -25.28 -19.51 -7.34
CA VAL A 338 -23.86 -19.59 -7.70
C VAL A 338 -23.54 -20.90 -8.43
N SER A 339 -24.18 -22.02 -8.08
CA SER A 339 -24.06 -23.26 -8.84
C SER A 339 -24.55 -23.06 -10.28
N ARG A 340 -25.72 -22.43 -10.46
CA ARG A 340 -26.26 -22.15 -11.79
C ARG A 340 -25.41 -21.15 -12.57
N MET A 341 -24.87 -20.12 -11.92
CA MET A 341 -23.93 -19.18 -12.54
C MET A 341 -22.69 -19.90 -13.06
N GLN A 342 -22.16 -20.89 -12.32
CA GLN A 342 -21.06 -21.71 -12.80
C GLN A 342 -21.46 -22.54 -14.03
N GLU A 343 -22.64 -23.16 -14.04
CA GLU A 343 -23.11 -23.95 -15.18
C GLU A 343 -23.27 -23.12 -16.45
N ILE A 344 -23.78 -21.90 -16.34
CA ILE A 344 -24.05 -21.03 -17.49
C ILE A 344 -22.78 -20.29 -17.94
N TYR A 345 -22.02 -19.74 -17.00
CA TYR A 345 -20.94 -18.81 -17.30
C TYR A 345 -19.55 -19.39 -17.14
N ASP A 346 -19.38 -20.59 -16.59
CA ASP A 346 -18.10 -21.25 -16.37
C ASP A 346 -17.01 -20.31 -15.80
N PHE A 347 -17.35 -19.61 -14.71
CA PHE A 347 -16.43 -18.67 -14.08
C PHE A 347 -15.19 -19.34 -13.49
N ASN A 348 -15.26 -20.63 -13.12
CA ASN A 348 -14.10 -21.39 -12.62
C ASN A 348 -12.96 -21.50 -13.65
N ALA A 349 -13.27 -21.47 -14.96
CA ALA A 349 -12.27 -21.54 -16.02
C ALA A 349 -11.56 -20.20 -16.30
N THR A 350 -11.96 -19.10 -15.66
CA THR A 350 -11.33 -17.79 -15.92
C THR A 350 -9.91 -17.70 -15.35
N ASN A 351 -8.99 -17.23 -16.18
CA ASN A 351 -7.61 -16.89 -15.79
C ASN A 351 -7.46 -15.42 -15.38
N ASN A 352 -8.49 -14.59 -15.58
CA ASN A 352 -8.45 -13.19 -15.16
C ASN A 352 -8.56 -13.11 -13.63
N SER A 353 -7.49 -12.68 -12.97
CA SER A 353 -7.43 -12.64 -11.50
C SER A 353 -8.50 -11.75 -10.87
N GLU A 354 -8.89 -10.64 -11.50
CA GLU A 354 -9.90 -9.73 -10.95
C GLU A 354 -11.31 -10.34 -11.01
N ILE A 355 -11.62 -11.09 -12.07
CA ILE A 355 -12.87 -11.85 -12.21
C ILE A 355 -12.87 -13.05 -11.26
N ARG A 356 -11.81 -13.86 -11.29
CA ARG A 356 -11.64 -15.07 -10.46
C ARG A 356 -11.75 -14.73 -8.97
N PHE A 357 -11.08 -13.67 -8.52
CA PHE A 357 -11.14 -13.20 -7.14
C PHE A 357 -12.57 -12.90 -6.69
N ARG A 358 -13.30 -12.07 -7.45
CA ARG A 358 -14.67 -11.68 -7.11
C ARG A 358 -15.62 -12.86 -7.13
N TRP A 359 -15.49 -13.71 -8.15
CA TRP A 359 -16.24 -14.95 -8.26
C TRP A 359 -16.05 -15.84 -7.02
N LEU A 360 -14.81 -16.12 -6.63
CA LEU A 360 -14.53 -16.99 -5.48
C LEU A 360 -15.04 -16.38 -4.18
N ARG A 361 -14.94 -15.06 -3.99
CA ARG A 361 -15.55 -14.40 -2.83
C ARG A 361 -17.07 -14.55 -2.80
N LEU A 362 -17.74 -14.35 -3.94
CA LEU A 362 -19.18 -14.56 -4.06
C LEU A 362 -19.57 -16.00 -3.67
N CYS A 363 -18.84 -16.99 -4.18
CA CYS A 363 -19.07 -18.41 -3.89
C CYS A 363 -18.89 -18.76 -2.40
N ILE A 364 -17.81 -18.27 -1.78
CA ILE A 364 -17.55 -18.53 -0.36
C ILE A 364 -18.58 -17.83 0.53
N GLN A 365 -18.97 -16.59 0.21
CA GLN A 365 -20.01 -15.87 0.94
C GLN A 365 -21.39 -16.52 0.79
N ALA A 366 -21.67 -17.11 -0.38
CA ALA A 366 -22.86 -17.94 -0.62
C ALA A 366 -22.81 -19.31 0.07
N LYS A 367 -21.71 -19.64 0.77
CA LYS A 367 -21.45 -20.93 1.44
C LYS A 367 -21.38 -22.14 0.50
N TRP A 368 -20.87 -21.95 -0.72
CA TRP A 368 -20.69 -23.05 -1.68
C TRP A 368 -19.38 -23.82 -1.43
N GLU A 369 -19.47 -24.99 -0.81
CA GLU A 369 -18.31 -25.80 -0.37
C GLU A 369 -17.35 -26.19 -1.50
N ALA A 370 -17.85 -26.42 -2.73
CA ALA A 370 -17.01 -26.76 -3.87
C ALA A 370 -16.01 -25.65 -4.26
N ALA A 371 -16.24 -24.41 -3.83
CA ALA A 371 -15.34 -23.28 -4.08
C ALA A 371 -14.19 -23.18 -3.06
N ILE A 372 -14.25 -23.89 -1.92
CA ILE A 372 -13.22 -23.86 -0.87
C ILE A 372 -11.82 -24.16 -1.43
N PRO A 373 -11.57 -25.28 -2.14
CA PRO A 373 -10.23 -25.58 -2.66
C PRO A 373 -9.76 -24.55 -3.70
N LEU A 374 -10.66 -23.97 -4.48
CA LEU A 374 -10.33 -22.96 -5.49
C LEU A 374 -9.91 -21.63 -4.83
N ALA A 375 -10.64 -21.22 -3.78
CA ALA A 375 -10.35 -20.02 -3.00
C ALA A 375 -9.05 -20.16 -2.20
N LEU A 376 -8.82 -21.32 -1.56
CA LEU A 376 -7.54 -21.61 -0.88
C LEU A 376 -6.37 -21.57 -1.85
N LYS A 377 -6.49 -22.25 -3.00
CA LYS A 377 -5.47 -22.25 -4.04
C LYS A 377 -5.15 -20.83 -4.52
N MET A 378 -6.16 -20.02 -4.82
CA MET A 378 -5.93 -18.63 -5.24
C MET A 378 -5.31 -17.78 -4.11
N ALA A 379 -5.67 -18.01 -2.86
CA ALA A 379 -5.12 -17.28 -1.72
C ALA A 379 -3.63 -17.58 -1.48
N THR A 380 -3.15 -18.77 -1.86
CA THR A 380 -1.78 -19.24 -1.60
C THR A 380 -0.87 -19.28 -2.84
N GLU A 381 -1.40 -19.38 -4.05
CA GLU A 381 -0.59 -19.43 -5.29
C GLU A 381 -0.08 -18.05 -5.73
N GLN A 382 -0.62 -16.97 -5.16
CA GLN A 382 -0.20 -15.59 -5.38
C GLN A 382 -0.19 -14.79 -4.06
N GLY A 383 0.55 -13.68 -4.02
CA GLY A 383 0.76 -12.89 -2.80
C GLY A 383 0.13 -11.49 -2.81
N ARG A 384 -0.72 -11.14 -3.78
CA ARG A 384 -1.32 -9.79 -3.87
C ARG A 384 -2.34 -9.62 -2.76
N MET A 385 -2.04 -8.75 -1.79
CA MET A 385 -2.89 -8.51 -0.61
C MET A 385 -4.34 -8.16 -0.95
N LYS A 386 -4.60 -7.49 -2.09
CA LYS A 386 -5.94 -7.22 -2.64
C LYS A 386 -6.80 -8.48 -2.73
N PHE A 387 -6.18 -9.61 -3.09
CA PHE A 387 -6.85 -10.90 -3.27
C PHE A 387 -6.70 -11.79 -2.03
N THR A 388 -5.46 -11.95 -1.56
CA THR A 388 -5.12 -12.88 -0.47
C THR A 388 -5.86 -12.54 0.83
N ARG A 389 -5.85 -11.27 1.28
CA ARG A 389 -6.46 -10.91 2.57
C ARG A 389 -7.99 -11.12 2.57
N PRO A 390 -8.77 -10.62 1.60
CA PRO A 390 -10.21 -10.84 1.61
C PRO A 390 -10.61 -12.30 1.43
N LEU A 391 -9.86 -13.09 0.64
CA LEU A 391 -10.12 -14.53 0.50
C LEU A 391 -9.91 -15.27 1.83
N PHE A 392 -8.80 -15.04 2.54
CA PHE A 392 -8.58 -15.62 3.86
C PHE A 392 -9.66 -15.21 4.87
N LYS A 393 -10.10 -13.94 4.85
CA LYS A 393 -11.21 -13.48 5.71
C LYS A 393 -12.51 -14.23 5.44
N ASP A 394 -12.90 -14.34 4.17
CA ASP A 394 -14.15 -14.98 3.80
C ASP A 394 -14.09 -16.49 4.13
N LEU A 395 -12.97 -17.15 3.84
CA LEU A 395 -12.73 -18.56 4.20
C LEU A 395 -12.74 -18.80 5.71
N TYR A 396 -12.21 -17.88 6.51
CA TYR A 396 -12.21 -17.98 7.97
C TYR A 396 -13.61 -17.79 8.57
N LYS A 397 -14.39 -16.87 8.01
CA LYS A 397 -15.78 -16.63 8.42
C LYS A 397 -16.68 -17.82 8.10
N PHE A 398 -16.45 -18.50 6.97
CA PHE A 398 -17.20 -19.70 6.59
C PHE A 398 -16.77 -20.90 7.45
N GLU A 399 -17.71 -21.43 8.22
CA GLU A 399 -17.45 -22.44 9.25
C GLU A 399 -16.80 -23.71 8.68
N LYS A 400 -17.19 -24.12 7.47
CA LYS A 400 -16.68 -25.33 6.81
C LYS A 400 -15.23 -25.22 6.31
N SER A 401 -14.73 -24.01 6.09
CA SER A 401 -13.38 -23.75 5.59
C SER A 401 -12.43 -23.16 6.63
N ARG A 402 -12.91 -22.81 7.82
CA ARG A 402 -12.13 -22.09 8.83
C ARG A 402 -10.81 -22.79 9.18
N ASP A 403 -10.87 -24.06 9.54
CA ASP A 403 -9.68 -24.82 9.96
C ASP A 403 -8.71 -25.04 8.80
N GLN A 404 -9.24 -25.23 7.58
CA GLN A 404 -8.43 -25.32 6.36
C GLN A 404 -7.72 -23.99 6.05
N ALA A 405 -8.38 -22.86 6.28
CA ALA A 405 -7.81 -21.53 6.09
C ALA A 405 -6.67 -21.24 7.09
N ILE A 406 -6.86 -21.60 8.37
CA ILE A 406 -5.82 -21.49 9.40
C ILE A 406 -4.63 -22.40 9.03
N SER A 407 -4.90 -23.65 8.69
CA SER A 407 -3.87 -24.64 8.35
C SER A 407 -3.07 -24.22 7.11
N ALA A 408 -3.74 -23.78 6.05
CA ALA A 408 -3.10 -23.26 4.85
C ALA A 408 -2.26 -22.01 5.15
N PHE A 409 -2.77 -21.07 5.95
CA PHE A 409 -2.00 -19.90 6.36
C PHE A 409 -0.72 -20.29 7.10
N GLN A 410 -0.80 -21.18 8.11
CA GLN A 410 0.38 -21.60 8.87
C GLN A 410 1.41 -22.31 8.00
N LEU A 411 0.96 -23.20 7.10
CA LEU A 411 1.84 -23.89 6.15
C LEU A 411 2.62 -22.92 5.26
N HIS A 412 1.96 -21.85 4.79
CA HIS A 412 2.57 -20.90 3.86
C HIS A 412 3.21 -19.67 4.53
N LYS A 413 2.95 -19.40 5.81
CA LYS A 413 3.34 -18.18 6.54
C LYS A 413 4.81 -17.81 6.35
N ILE A 414 5.72 -18.78 6.42
CA ILE A 414 7.18 -18.58 6.32
C ILE A 414 7.60 -18.16 4.89
N SER A 415 6.80 -18.53 3.88
CA SER A 415 7.07 -18.25 2.46
C SER A 415 6.38 -16.98 1.93
N MET A 416 5.50 -16.37 2.73
CA MET A 416 4.78 -15.16 2.38
C MET A 416 5.64 -13.90 2.55
N HIS A 417 5.28 -12.82 1.85
CA HIS A 417 5.86 -11.51 2.12
C HIS A 417 5.62 -11.11 3.59
N PRO A 418 6.61 -10.58 4.33
CA PRO A 418 6.49 -10.32 5.77
C PRO A 418 5.24 -9.49 6.15
N VAL A 419 4.98 -8.41 5.41
CA VAL A 419 3.80 -7.56 5.61
C VAL A 419 2.49 -8.30 5.34
N THR A 420 2.44 -9.18 4.32
CA THR A 420 1.24 -9.97 4.04
C THR A 420 0.98 -11.00 5.14
N ALA A 421 2.03 -11.68 5.61
CA ALA A 421 1.92 -12.64 6.70
C ALA A 421 1.40 -11.99 7.98
N MET A 422 1.92 -10.81 8.34
CA MET A 422 1.46 -10.03 9.50
C MET A 422 -0.02 -9.65 9.38
N LEU A 423 -0.43 -9.06 8.24
CA LEU A 423 -1.80 -8.60 8.06
C LEU A 423 -2.81 -9.75 7.97
N VAL A 424 -2.46 -10.88 7.34
CA VAL A 424 -3.32 -12.07 7.33
C VAL A 424 -3.41 -12.69 8.72
N SER A 425 -2.32 -12.78 9.48
CA SER A 425 -2.33 -13.26 10.87
C SER A 425 -3.31 -12.45 11.73
N LYS A 426 -3.28 -11.12 11.58
CA LYS A 426 -4.22 -10.20 12.23
C LYS A 426 -5.66 -10.45 11.81
N ASP A 427 -5.89 -10.57 10.51
CA ASP A 427 -7.21 -10.79 9.94
C ASP A 427 -7.85 -12.12 10.38
N LEU A 428 -7.03 -13.12 10.73
CA LEU A 428 -7.44 -14.43 11.23
C LEU A 428 -7.51 -14.51 12.77
N GLY A 429 -7.18 -13.43 13.50
CA GLY A 429 -7.17 -13.42 14.96
C GLY A 429 -6.06 -14.28 15.59
N LEU A 430 -4.96 -14.52 14.87
CA LEU A 430 -3.84 -15.35 15.31
C LEU A 430 -2.69 -14.52 15.91
N GLU A 431 -2.96 -13.27 16.31
CA GLU A 431 -1.97 -12.40 16.96
C GLU A 431 -1.55 -13.01 18.31
N GLY A 432 -0.24 -13.18 18.54
CA GLY A 432 0.30 -13.75 19.79
C GLY A 432 0.61 -15.25 19.75
N GLN A 433 0.20 -15.99 18.72
CA GLN A 433 0.71 -17.34 18.48
C GLN A 433 2.08 -17.24 17.78
N THR A 434 3.12 -17.01 18.59
CA THR A 434 4.50 -17.27 18.17
C THR A 434 4.63 -18.74 17.82
N ALA A 435 5.23 -19.02 16.65
CA ALA A 435 5.84 -20.31 16.41
C ALA A 435 6.97 -20.55 17.42
#